data_AF-A0A5E4K388-F1
#
_entry.id   AF-A0A5E4K388-F1
#
_cell.length_a   1.000
_cell.length_b   1.000
_cell.length_c   1.000
_cell.angle_alpha   90.00
_cell.angle_beta   90.00
_cell.angle_gamma   90.00
#
_symmetry.space_group_name_H-M   'P 1'
#
loop_
_entity.id
_entity.type
_entity.pdbx_description
1 polymer ?
#
loop_
_entity_poly.entity_id
_entity_poly.type
_entity_poly.pdbx_seq_one_letter_code
_entity_poly.pdbx_strand_id
1 'polypeptide(L)'
;MLVNNYEVKCVTETFKYYNTYNYYNNYKMENTTIALSKELKEKISEFGNKGESFSDILQRMYNSAVQRQLNDFLFNEKGFIPIEEAMAEAKKKWPKSR
;
A
#
# COMPACT_ATOMS: atom_id res chain seq x y z
N MET A 1 4.75 -17.02 -28.51
CA MET A 1 3.95 -17.32 -27.32
C MET A 1 2.72 -16.43 -27.36
N LEU A 2 1.56 -17.02 -27.66
CA LEU A 2 0.28 -16.32 -27.65
C LEU A 2 -0.15 -16.20 -26.19
N VAL A 3 0.08 -15.04 -25.57
CA VAL A 3 -0.49 -14.75 -24.25
C VAL A 3 -2.01 -14.70 -24.45
N ASN A 4 -2.73 -15.55 -23.72
CA ASN A 4 -4.17 -15.73 -23.86
C ASN A 4 -4.90 -14.39 -23.66
N ASN A 5 -5.41 -13.82 -24.77
CA ASN A 5 -6.21 -12.58 -24.76
C ASN A 5 -7.42 -12.66 -23.81
N TYR A 6 -7.91 -13.87 -23.51
CA TYR A 6 -8.98 -14.11 -22.55
C TYR A 6 -8.57 -13.82 -21.10
N GLU A 7 -7.36 -14.21 -20.69
CA GLU A 7 -6.83 -13.96 -19.34
C GLU A 7 -6.60 -12.45 -19.11
N VAL A 8 -6.04 -11.77 -20.11
CA VAL A 8 -5.81 -10.31 -20.03
C VAL A 8 -7.15 -9.56 -19.94
N LYS A 9 -8.17 -9.97 -20.70
CA LYS A 9 -9.49 -9.32 -20.68
C LYS A 9 -10.19 -9.48 -19.33
N CYS A 10 -10.23 -10.68 -18.76
CA CYS A 10 -10.89 -10.90 -17.47
C CYS A 10 -10.16 -10.22 -16.29
N VAL A 11 -8.83 -10.11 -16.32
CA VAL A 11 -8.08 -9.32 -15.34
C VAL A 11 -8.40 -7.82 -15.46
N THR A 12 -8.52 -7.29 -16.69
CA THR A 12 -8.85 -5.86 -16.86
C THR A 12 -10.31 -5.52 -16.47
N GLU A 13 -11.25 -6.43 -16.70
CA GLU A 13 -12.66 -6.23 -16.34
C GLU A 13 -12.87 -6.28 -14.82
N THR A 14 -12.20 -7.22 -14.13
CA THR A 14 -12.23 -7.29 -12.66
C THR A 14 -11.59 -6.07 -12.01
N PHE A 15 -10.47 -5.57 -12.56
CA PHE A 15 -9.81 -4.36 -12.08
C PHE A 15 -10.66 -3.10 -12.27
N LYS A 16 -11.38 -2.98 -13.40
CA LYS A 16 -12.35 -1.89 -13.64
C LYS A 16 -13.53 -1.95 -12.68
N TYR A 17 -14.10 -3.13 -12.45
CA TYR A 17 -15.21 -3.31 -11.52
C TYR A 17 -14.82 -2.94 -10.08
N TYR A 18 -13.66 -3.40 -9.62
CA TYR A 18 -13.14 -3.09 -8.28
C TYR A 18 -12.93 -1.59 -8.06
N ASN A 19 -12.33 -0.89 -9.03
CA ASN A 19 -12.14 0.56 -8.95
C ASN A 19 -13.46 1.32 -8.96
N THR A 20 -14.41 0.88 -9.78
CA THR A 20 -15.75 1.49 -9.86
C THR A 20 -16.52 1.31 -8.55
N TYR A 21 -16.46 0.12 -7.95
CA TYR A 21 -17.14 -0.18 -6.67
C TYR A 21 -16.55 0.62 -5.50
N ASN A 22 -15.23 0.79 -5.47
CA ASN A 22 -14.58 1.63 -4.47
C ASN A 22 -14.97 3.10 -4.62
N TYR A 23 -15.07 3.60 -5.86
CA TYR A 23 -15.52 4.96 -6.14
C TYR A 23 -16.92 5.21 -5.55
N TYR A 24 -17.92 4.36 -5.87
CA TYR A 24 -19.30 4.55 -5.38
C TYR A 24 -19.45 4.40 -3.86
N ASN A 25 -18.66 3.54 -3.22
CA ASN A 25 -18.69 3.45 -1.76
C ASN A 25 -18.09 4.68 -1.09
N ASN A 26 -17.08 5.31 -1.71
CA ASN A 26 -16.48 6.54 -1.19
C ASN A 26 -17.48 7.70 -1.13
N TYR A 27 -18.45 7.75 -2.05
CA TYR A 27 -19.51 8.78 -2.05
C TYR A 27 -20.66 8.52 -1.07
N LYS A 28 -20.77 7.34 -0.46
CA LYS A 28 -21.99 6.93 0.27
C LYS A 28 -21.87 6.99 1.79
N MET A 29 -20.70 7.23 2.36
CA MET A 29 -20.55 7.36 3.82
C MET A 29 -19.62 8.50 4.19
N GLU A 30 -20.19 9.67 4.48
CA GLU A 30 -19.44 10.78 5.09
C GLU A 30 -18.93 10.43 6.49
N ASN A 31 -19.60 9.51 7.21
CA ASN A 31 -19.23 9.09 8.55
C ASN A 31 -19.42 7.57 8.72
N THR A 32 -18.48 6.92 9.38
CA THR A 32 -18.51 5.48 9.70
C THR A 32 -18.31 5.30 11.21
N THR A 33 -19.05 4.35 11.80
CA THR A 33 -18.87 3.96 13.20
C THR A 33 -17.87 2.83 13.29
N ILE A 34 -16.80 3.02 14.06
CA ILE A 34 -15.81 1.99 14.37
C ILE A 34 -15.91 1.60 15.85
N ALA A 35 -15.85 0.30 16.14
CA ALA A 35 -15.77 -0.20 17.51
C ALA A 35 -14.30 -0.34 17.92
N LEU A 36 -13.92 0.28 19.04
CA LEU A 36 -12.58 0.26 19.61
C LEU A 36 -12.65 -0.09 21.09
N SER A 37 -11.59 -0.69 21.65
CA SER A 37 -11.46 -0.80 23.11
C SER A 37 -11.32 0.59 23.73
N LYS A 38 -11.73 0.73 25.00
CA LYS A 38 -11.63 2.01 25.73
C LYS A 38 -10.18 2.48 25.80
N GLU A 39 -9.27 1.58 26.15
CA GLU A 39 -7.84 1.84 26.23
C GLU A 39 -7.26 2.33 24.89
N LEU A 40 -7.64 1.69 23.77
CA LEU A 40 -7.15 2.12 22.45
C LEU A 40 -7.68 3.49 22.06
N LYS A 41 -8.96 3.76 22.35
CA LYS A 41 -9.56 5.08 22.14
C LYS A 41 -8.84 6.17 22.94
N GLU A 42 -8.50 5.89 24.19
CA GLU A 42 -7.74 6.80 25.06
C GLU A 42 -6.35 7.08 24.49
N LYS A 43 -5.59 6.03 24.15
CA LYS A 43 -4.27 6.16 23.50
C LYS A 43 -4.34 6.99 22.22
N ILE A 44 -5.33 6.76 21.36
CA ILE A 44 -5.49 7.56 20.12
C ILE A 44 -5.79 9.03 20.47
N SER A 45 -6.64 9.27 21.47
CA SER A 45 -7.02 10.63 21.88
C SER A 45 -5.83 11.43 22.45
N GLU A 46 -4.86 10.78 23.08
CA GLU A 46 -3.63 11.40 23.59
C GLU A 46 -2.77 12.03 22.48
N PHE A 47 -2.90 11.57 21.23
CA PHE A 47 -2.17 12.15 20.09
C PHE A 47 -2.80 13.43 19.55
N GLY A 48 -3.98 13.82 20.03
CA GLY A 48 -4.72 14.99 19.54
C GLY A 48 -4.27 16.32 20.14
N ASN A 49 -4.30 17.37 19.34
CA ASN A 49 -4.12 18.75 19.80
C ASN A 49 -5.47 19.38 20.17
N LYS A 50 -5.44 20.49 20.91
CA LYS A 50 -6.66 21.21 21.31
C LYS A 50 -7.45 21.66 20.07
N GLY A 51 -8.69 21.18 19.95
CA GLY A 51 -9.59 21.51 18.84
C GLY A 51 -9.48 20.58 17.62
N GLU A 52 -8.58 19.57 17.65
CA GLU A 52 -8.46 18.55 16.62
C GLU A 52 -9.57 17.49 16.80
N SER A 53 -10.21 17.06 15.69
CA SER A 53 -11.22 16.00 15.76
C SER A 53 -10.57 14.62 15.79
N PHE A 54 -11.29 13.61 16.27
CA PHE A 54 -10.79 12.23 16.28
C PHE A 54 -10.46 11.72 14.86
N SER A 55 -11.25 12.13 13.86
CA SER A 55 -11.01 11.80 12.46
C SER A 55 -9.70 12.41 11.93
N ASP A 56 -9.37 13.63 12.35
CA ASP A 56 -8.11 14.28 11.95
C ASP A 56 -6.90 13.54 12.51
N ILE A 57 -6.99 13.10 13.77
CA ILE A 57 -5.95 12.28 14.42
C ILE A 57 -5.74 10.98 13.65
N LEU A 58 -6.83 10.26 13.33
CA LEU A 58 -6.77 9.01 12.57
C LEU A 58 -6.18 9.22 11.17
N GLN A 59 -6.58 10.28 10.47
CA GLN A 59 -6.06 10.60 9.15
C GLN A 59 -4.56 10.89 9.18
N ARG A 60 -4.09 11.65 10.18
CA ARG A 60 -2.67 11.93 10.37
C ARG A 60 -1.87 10.67 10.69
N MET A 61 -2.39 9.81 11.56
CA MET A 61 -1.78 8.50 11.87
C MET A 61 -1.68 7.62 10.62
N TYR A 62 -2.75 7.56 9.81
CA TYR A 62 -2.76 6.82 8.55
C TYR A 62 -1.69 7.32 7.58
N ASN A 63 -1.63 8.64 7.34
CA ASN A 63 -0.64 9.24 6.45
C ASN A 63 0.79 8.92 6.90
N SER A 64 1.06 8.98 8.21
CA SER A 64 2.36 8.62 8.77
C SER A 64 2.68 7.14 8.57
N ALA A 65 1.70 6.26 8.76
CA ALA A 65 1.86 4.82 8.55
C ALA A 65 2.14 4.47 7.08
N VAL A 66 1.45 5.12 6.12
CA VAL A 66 1.69 4.92 4.68
C VAL A 66 3.12 5.33 4.29
N GLN A 67 3.59 6.48 4.79
CA GLN A 67 4.96 6.93 4.55
C GLN A 67 5.98 5.93 5.11
N ARG A 68 5.73 5.41 6.32
CA ARG A 68 6.60 4.39 6.93
C ARG A 68 6.54 3.06 6.18
N GLN A 69 5.37 2.64 5.72
CA GLN A 69 5.22 1.41 4.94
C GLN A 69 6.06 1.44 3.66
N LEU A 70 6.10 2.59 2.97
CA LEU A 70 6.95 2.73 1.79
C LEU A 70 8.44 2.63 2.16
N ASN A 71 8.85 3.23 3.27
CA ASN A 71 10.22 3.10 3.76
C ASN A 71 10.54 1.65 4.14
N ASP A 72 9.67 0.98 4.90
CA ASP A 72 9.86 -0.42 5.30
C ASP A 72 9.90 -1.34 4.08
N PHE A 73 9.16 -1.03 3.02
CA PHE A 73 9.20 -1.77 1.77
C PHE A 73 10.51 -1.54 0.98
N LEU A 74 10.93 -0.28 0.84
CA LEU A 74 12.12 0.09 0.06
C LEU A 74 13.44 -0.26 0.75
N PHE A 75 13.48 -0.20 2.08
CA PHE A 75 14.69 -0.39 2.90
C PHE A 75 14.69 -1.71 3.67
N ASN A 76 13.87 -2.68 3.26
CA ASN A 76 13.94 -4.02 3.84
C ASN A 76 15.29 -4.65 3.46
N GLU A 77 16.15 -4.97 4.43
CA GLU A 77 17.45 -5.59 4.14
C GLU A 77 17.32 -7.09 3.79
N LYS A 78 16.14 -7.69 3.97
CA LYS A 78 15.92 -9.11 3.68
C LYS A 78 15.65 -9.35 2.20
N GLY A 79 16.47 -10.19 1.58
CA GLY A 79 16.29 -10.66 0.20
C GLY A 79 16.92 -9.77 -0.87
N PHE A 80 17.74 -8.80 -0.47
CA PHE A 80 18.53 -7.96 -1.37
C PHE A 80 19.98 -8.40 -1.37
N ILE A 81 20.64 -8.27 -2.52
CA ILE A 81 22.08 -8.49 -2.68
C ILE A 81 22.75 -7.14 -2.98
N PRO A 82 24.02 -6.95 -2.60
CA PRO A 82 24.80 -5.78 -3.00
C PRO A 82 24.82 -5.59 -4.52
N ILE A 83 24.95 -4.33 -4.98
CA ILE A 83 24.89 -4.00 -6.41
C ILE A 83 26.01 -4.69 -7.20
N GLU A 84 27.16 -4.90 -6.57
CA GLU A 84 28.31 -5.59 -7.15
C GLU A 84 27.97 -7.05 -7.45
N GLU A 85 27.30 -7.73 -6.52
CA GLU A 85 26.86 -9.12 -6.68
C GLU A 85 25.76 -9.22 -7.75
N ALA A 86 24.80 -8.29 -7.74
CA ALA A 86 23.75 -8.21 -8.76
C ALA A 86 24.34 -8.02 -10.17
N MET A 87 25.33 -7.14 -10.32
CA MET A 87 26.01 -6.90 -11.59
C MET A 87 26.80 -8.13 -12.07
N ALA A 88 27.45 -8.85 -11.15
CA ALA A 88 28.18 -10.07 -11.47
C ALA A 88 27.23 -11.18 -11.93
N GLU A 89 26.11 -11.38 -11.24
CA GLU A 89 25.11 -12.38 -11.58
C GLU A 89 24.43 -12.07 -12.93
N ALA A 90 24.09 -10.80 -13.17
CA ALA A 90 23.50 -10.37 -14.44
C ALA A 90 24.44 -10.61 -15.63
N LYS A 91 25.74 -10.29 -15.49
CA LYS A 91 26.76 -10.56 -16.52
C LYS A 91 26.95 -12.05 -16.78
N LYS A 92 26.85 -12.88 -15.73
CA LYS A 92 26.93 -14.35 -15.84
C LYS A 92 25.71 -14.92 -16.57
N LYS A 93 24.52 -14.42 -16.24
CA LYS A 93 23.25 -14.89 -16.80
C LYS A 93 23.03 -14.43 -18.24
N TRP A 94 23.43 -13.21 -18.55
CA TRP A 94 23.36 -12.62 -19.89
C TRP A 94 24.75 -12.18 -20.36
N PRO A 95 25.60 -13.13 -20.78
CA PRO A 95 26.86 -12.77 -21.42
C PRO A 95 26.54 -11.98 -22.69
N LYS A 96 27.29 -10.91 -22.95
CA LYS A 96 27.17 -10.17 -24.21
C LYS A 96 27.33 -11.15 -25.36
N SER A 97 26.39 -11.14 -26.32
CA SER A 97 26.57 -11.96 -27.51
C SER A 97 27.85 -11.51 -28.21
N ARG A 98 28.59 -12.50 -28.70
CA ARG A 98 29.85 -12.29 -29.40
C ARG A 98 29.61 -11.56 -30.72
#